data_AF-A0A518CJ09-F1
#
_entry.id   AF-A0A518CJ09-F1
#
_cell.length_a   1.000
_cell.length_b   1.000
_cell.length_c   1.000
_cell.angle_alpha   90.00
_cell.angle_beta   90.00
_cell.angle_gamma   90.00
#
_symmetry.space_group_name_H-M   'P 1'
#
loop_
_entity.id
_entity.type
_entity.pdbx_description
1 polymer ?
#
loop_
_entity_poly.entity_id
_entity_poly.type
_entity_poly.pdbx_seq_one_letter_code
_entity_poly.pdbx_strand_id
1 'polypeptide(L)'
;MNATRFASCLIFVVSIPLCLVNASAQEFTDGETPATVSSASGTLKKNESLLKAPVKIEIKADRTVEEAIRDMAEAAGLTMELEGLDQKILASVYSTSVNQSFTIDAENFQVALNDFARMLLRNYEGDLNIEAVYRRTFLAVPTGKGMLIANPLVRMSSPCEQVTKIYALAELNVDNTSEESALHTSQLTELLKSHIPVYWRTIGFSGQSTHPLEHTFMTHQLNESESEAFEALHIASSITYLQVPKVLVIKAPRSVHYEITQLLEEIKESTEKNPSAPELLGGHGGSPR
;
A
#
# COMPACT_ATOMS: atom_id res chain seq x y z
N MET A 1 -2.16 24.60 57.40
CA MET A 1 -1.78 25.74 56.54
C MET A 1 -1.26 25.19 55.22
N ASN A 2 -1.59 25.89 54.14
CA ASN A 2 -1.79 25.38 52.79
C ASN A 2 -0.57 24.78 52.09
N ALA A 3 -0.81 23.66 51.38
CA ALA A 3 -0.02 23.24 50.24
C ALA A 3 -0.42 24.08 49.02
N THR A 4 0.54 24.61 48.28
CA THR A 4 0.30 25.24 46.98
C THR A 4 1.34 24.77 45.99
N ARG A 5 0.81 24.29 44.87
CA ARG A 5 1.42 23.81 43.63
C ARG A 5 2.35 24.88 43.01
N PHE A 6 3.32 24.49 42.18
CA PHE A 6 3.20 24.62 40.72
C PHE A 6 4.41 24.04 39.99
N ALA A 7 4.08 23.41 38.86
CA ALA A 7 4.96 22.81 37.89
C ALA A 7 5.80 23.83 37.12
N SER A 8 6.95 23.40 36.61
CA SER A 8 7.66 24.10 35.53
C SER A 8 7.97 23.07 34.44
N CYS A 9 7.06 22.98 33.49
CA CYS A 9 7.25 22.26 32.23
C CYS A 9 7.76 23.30 31.21
N LEU A 10 9.00 23.11 30.76
CA LEU A 10 9.60 23.89 29.68
C LEU A 10 8.90 23.54 28.37
N ILE A 11 8.08 24.45 27.85
CA ILE A 11 7.55 24.37 26.49
C ILE A 11 8.58 25.02 25.57
N PHE A 12 9.30 24.20 24.80
CA PHE A 12 9.99 24.66 23.59
C PHE A 12 8.94 24.89 22.50
N VAL A 13 8.57 26.15 22.29
CA VAL A 13 7.81 26.58 21.12
C VAL A 13 8.77 26.58 19.94
N VAL A 14 8.73 25.53 19.13
CA VAL A 14 9.38 25.56 17.80
C VAL A 14 8.40 26.24 16.84
N SER A 15 8.70 27.50 16.55
CA SER A 15 8.03 28.30 15.52
C SER A 15 8.29 27.70 14.13
N ILE A 16 7.27 27.11 13.52
CA ILE A 16 7.27 26.80 12.08
C ILE A 16 6.70 28.03 11.36
N PRO A 17 7.44 28.69 10.45
CA PRO A 17 6.86 29.75 9.63
C PRO A 17 5.90 29.11 8.61
N LEU A 18 4.60 29.40 8.77
CA LEU A 18 3.61 29.23 7.69
C LEU A 18 3.97 30.21 6.57
N CYS A 19 4.71 29.75 5.58
CA CYS A 19 4.69 30.37 4.27
C CYS A 19 3.38 29.98 3.59
N LEU A 20 2.38 30.86 3.72
CA LEU A 20 1.23 30.94 2.83
C LEU A 20 1.73 31.07 1.39
N VAL A 21 1.70 29.97 0.64
CA VAL A 21 1.81 30.05 -0.82
C VAL A 21 0.42 30.40 -1.35
N ASN A 22 0.22 31.69 -1.59
CA ASN A 22 -0.79 32.19 -2.51
C ASN A 22 -0.48 31.60 -3.90
N ALA A 23 -1.18 30.53 -4.28
CA ALA A 23 -1.24 30.10 -5.67
C ALA A 23 -2.14 31.08 -6.44
N SER A 24 -1.59 32.25 -6.78
CA SER A 24 -2.15 33.12 -7.81
C SER A 24 -1.62 32.63 -9.15
N ALA A 25 -2.52 32.35 -10.08
CA ALA A 25 -2.18 32.10 -11.46
C ALA A 25 -1.33 33.25 -12.03
N GLN A 26 -0.13 32.95 -12.49
CA GLN A 26 0.64 33.84 -13.34
C GLN A 26 1.36 33.01 -14.39
N GLU A 27 0.90 33.16 -15.64
CA GLU A 27 1.66 32.79 -16.83
C GLU A 27 3.01 33.50 -16.80
N PHE A 28 4.08 32.73 -17.02
CA PHE A 28 5.35 33.26 -17.49
C PHE A 28 5.82 32.38 -18.64
N THR A 29 5.59 32.87 -19.85
CA THR A 29 6.34 32.53 -21.05
C THR A 29 7.72 33.17 -20.95
N ASP A 30 8.79 32.38 -20.96
CA ASP A 30 9.78 32.35 -22.05
C ASP A 30 11.05 31.58 -21.63
N GLY A 31 11.44 30.64 -22.51
CA GLY A 31 12.84 30.38 -22.79
C GLY A 31 13.60 29.38 -21.91
N GLU A 32 13.22 28.10 -21.93
CA GLU A 32 14.15 26.96 -22.12
C GLU A 32 13.35 25.64 -22.21
N THR A 33 13.81 24.74 -23.08
CA THR A 33 13.04 23.64 -23.69
C THR A 33 12.62 22.54 -22.68
N PRO A 34 11.36 22.08 -22.65
CA PRO A 34 10.93 20.99 -21.76
C PRO A 34 11.02 19.63 -22.48
N ALA A 35 12.21 19.02 -22.54
CA ALA A 35 12.36 17.69 -23.13
C ALA A 35 12.30 16.53 -22.12
N THR A 36 12.38 16.79 -20.81
CA THR A 36 12.70 15.73 -19.83
C THR A 36 11.51 15.19 -19.03
N VAL A 37 10.37 15.88 -19.00
CA VAL A 37 9.18 15.46 -18.21
C VAL A 37 8.21 14.60 -19.04
N SER A 38 8.21 14.76 -20.36
CA SER A 38 7.32 14.05 -21.29
C SER A 38 7.66 12.56 -21.45
N SER A 39 8.95 12.22 -21.45
CA SER A 39 9.41 10.84 -21.69
C SER A 39 9.11 9.89 -20.53
N ALA A 40 9.28 10.33 -19.27
CA ALA A 40 9.03 9.50 -18.09
C ALA A 40 7.54 9.12 -17.95
N SER A 41 6.63 10.04 -18.27
CA SER A 41 5.19 9.78 -18.29
C SER A 41 4.79 8.81 -19.42
N GLY A 42 5.41 8.95 -20.60
CA GLY A 42 5.22 8.03 -21.72
C GLY A 42 5.70 6.60 -21.42
N THR A 43 6.85 6.46 -20.76
CA THR A 43 7.39 5.15 -20.38
C THR A 43 6.56 4.47 -19.29
N LEU A 44 6.07 5.22 -18.29
CA LEU A 44 5.18 4.67 -17.26
C LEU A 44 3.88 4.13 -17.89
N LYS A 45 3.21 4.92 -18.74
CA LYS A 45 1.99 4.48 -19.44
C LYS A 45 2.21 3.25 -20.32
N LYS A 46 3.37 3.17 -20.98
CA LYS A 46 3.75 1.97 -21.74
C LYS A 46 3.85 0.75 -20.82
N ASN A 47 4.54 0.87 -19.69
CA ASN A 47 4.73 -0.24 -18.76
C ASN A 47 3.41 -0.67 -18.11
N GLU A 48 2.51 0.27 -17.79
CA GLU A 48 1.13 -0.03 -17.37
C GLU A 48 0.37 -0.84 -18.43
N SER A 49 0.49 -0.46 -19.70
CA SER A 49 -0.14 -1.20 -20.80
C SER A 49 0.43 -2.62 -20.95
N LEU A 50 1.74 -2.80 -20.75
CA LEU A 50 2.38 -4.12 -20.79
C LEU A 50 1.93 -5.02 -19.63
N LEU A 51 1.80 -4.47 -18.42
CA LEU A 51 1.30 -5.21 -17.26
C LEU A 51 -0.16 -5.65 -17.42
N LYS A 52 -0.97 -4.90 -18.18
CA LYS A 52 -2.37 -5.23 -18.51
C LYS A 52 -2.51 -6.20 -19.68
N ALA A 53 -1.43 -6.53 -20.39
CA ALA A 53 -1.47 -7.45 -21.51
C ALA A 53 -1.42 -8.92 -21.04
N PRO A 54 -2.00 -9.86 -21.81
CA PRO A 54 -1.94 -11.29 -21.48
C PRO A 54 -0.51 -11.82 -21.40
N VAL A 55 -0.29 -12.73 -20.45
CA VAL A 55 1.01 -13.38 -20.23
C VAL A 55 0.87 -14.87 -20.49
N LYS A 56 1.71 -15.39 -21.40
CA LYS A 56 1.80 -16.81 -21.69
C LYS A 56 3.26 -17.27 -21.66
N ILE A 57 3.60 -18.10 -20.68
CA ILE A 57 4.99 -18.53 -20.46
C ILE A 57 5.06 -19.91 -19.82
N GLU A 58 6.06 -20.70 -20.19
CA GLU A 58 6.45 -21.93 -19.50
C GLU A 58 7.50 -21.60 -18.45
N ILE A 59 7.19 -21.85 -17.18
CA ILE A 59 8.13 -21.78 -16.07
C ILE A 59 8.77 -23.15 -15.91
N LYS A 60 10.10 -23.21 -15.95
CA LYS A 60 10.87 -24.45 -15.79
C LYS A 60 11.11 -24.77 -14.32
N ALA A 61 11.17 -26.06 -14.00
CA ALA A 61 11.67 -26.55 -12.73
C ALA A 61 13.12 -26.07 -12.46
N ASP A 62 13.53 -26.15 -11.20
CA ASP A 62 14.86 -25.81 -10.67
C ASP A 62 15.25 -24.32 -10.78
N ARG A 63 14.42 -23.49 -11.44
CA ARG A 63 14.51 -22.03 -11.35
C ARG A 63 14.17 -21.58 -9.94
N THR A 64 14.84 -20.54 -9.46
CA THR A 64 14.41 -19.82 -8.26
C THR A 64 13.14 -19.03 -8.54
N VAL A 65 12.40 -18.66 -7.48
CA VAL A 65 11.25 -17.75 -7.55
C VAL A 65 11.65 -16.43 -8.22
N GLU A 66 12.84 -15.89 -7.92
CA GLU A 66 13.36 -14.69 -8.57
C GLU A 66 13.48 -14.86 -10.09
N GLU A 67 14.14 -15.94 -10.52
CA GLU A 67 14.38 -16.22 -11.94
C GLU A 67 13.07 -16.49 -12.67
N ALA A 68 12.12 -17.18 -12.05
CA ALA A 68 10.81 -17.42 -12.63
C ALA A 68 10.04 -16.10 -12.88
N ILE A 69 10.01 -15.19 -11.90
CA ILE A 69 9.36 -13.89 -12.05
C ILE A 69 10.12 -13.02 -13.07
N ARG A 70 11.44 -13.13 -13.14
CA ARG A 70 12.27 -12.47 -14.15
C ARG A 70 11.98 -13.00 -15.56
N ASP A 71 11.87 -14.31 -15.74
CA ASP A 71 11.51 -14.94 -17.01
C ASP A 71 10.10 -14.44 -17.46
N MET A 72 9.15 -14.31 -16.52
CA MET A 72 7.83 -13.70 -16.79
C MET A 72 7.96 -12.23 -17.23
N ALA A 73 8.78 -11.44 -16.54
CA ALA A 73 9.03 -10.04 -16.85
C ALA A 73 9.59 -9.86 -18.27
N GLU A 74 10.59 -10.66 -18.61
CA GLU A 74 11.25 -10.64 -19.91
C GLU A 74 10.29 -11.01 -21.04
N ALA A 75 9.44 -12.03 -20.83
CA ALA A 75 8.40 -12.40 -21.79
C ALA A 75 7.36 -11.27 -22.00
N ALA A 76 7.10 -10.45 -20.98
CA ALA A 76 6.23 -9.27 -21.07
C ALA A 76 6.96 -8.01 -21.60
N GLY A 77 8.27 -8.09 -21.88
CA GLY A 77 9.09 -6.95 -22.31
C GLY A 77 9.32 -5.90 -21.22
N LEU A 78 9.29 -6.32 -19.95
CA LEU A 78 9.47 -5.47 -18.77
C LEU A 78 10.83 -5.76 -18.11
N THR A 79 11.45 -4.72 -17.57
CA THR A 79 12.55 -4.90 -16.61
C THR A 79 11.98 -5.09 -15.22
N MET A 80 12.69 -5.85 -14.39
CA MET A 80 12.28 -6.16 -13.01
C MET A 80 13.24 -5.52 -12.00
N GLU A 81 12.66 -4.84 -11.01
CA GLU A 81 13.33 -4.52 -9.74
C GLU A 81 12.56 -5.15 -8.58
N LEU A 82 13.26 -5.52 -7.50
CA LEU A 82 12.65 -6.03 -6.27
C LEU A 82 12.49 -4.90 -5.25
N GLU A 83 11.41 -4.93 -4.49
CA GLU A 83 11.24 -4.05 -3.34
C GLU A 83 12.08 -4.53 -2.15
N GLY A 84 12.66 -3.60 -1.39
CA GLY A 84 13.48 -3.90 -0.21
C GLY A 84 14.99 -3.89 -0.50
N LEU A 85 15.78 -3.78 0.56
CA LEU A 85 17.24 -3.66 0.52
C LEU A 85 17.97 -4.81 1.24
N ASP A 86 17.28 -5.52 2.15
CA ASP A 86 17.89 -6.61 2.93
C ASP A 86 17.98 -7.91 2.12
N GLN A 87 19.20 -8.28 1.74
CA GLN A 87 19.48 -9.48 0.95
C GLN A 87 19.08 -10.79 1.64
N LYS A 88 19.10 -10.87 2.98
CA LYS A 88 18.69 -12.08 3.69
C LYS A 88 17.18 -12.28 3.61
N ILE A 89 16.42 -11.20 3.79
CA ILE A 89 14.96 -11.23 3.67
C ILE A 89 14.56 -11.56 2.23
N LEU A 90 15.18 -10.89 1.25
CA LEU A 90 14.98 -11.18 -0.17
C LEU A 90 15.27 -12.64 -0.50
N ALA A 91 16.41 -13.19 -0.06
CA ALA A 91 16.75 -14.59 -0.30
C ALA A 91 15.71 -15.55 0.28
N SER A 92 15.17 -15.25 1.47
CA SER A 92 14.15 -16.08 2.11
C SER A 92 12.82 -16.14 1.35
N VAL A 93 12.55 -15.18 0.47
CA VAL A 93 11.34 -15.12 -0.37
C VAL A 93 11.64 -15.64 -1.77
N TYR A 94 12.71 -15.13 -2.39
CA TYR A 94 12.97 -15.26 -3.83
C TYR A 94 13.95 -16.38 -4.21
N SER A 95 14.77 -16.91 -3.29
CA SER A 95 15.73 -17.99 -3.58
C SER A 95 15.15 -19.39 -3.47
N THR A 96 13.84 -19.54 -3.18
CA THR A 96 13.20 -20.86 -3.18
C THR A 96 13.13 -21.40 -4.60
N SER A 97 13.46 -22.68 -4.80
CA SER A 97 13.35 -23.33 -6.11
C SER A 97 11.90 -23.70 -6.45
N VAL A 98 11.59 -23.63 -7.74
CA VAL A 98 10.36 -24.14 -8.34
C VAL A 98 10.53 -25.63 -8.57
N ASN A 99 9.71 -26.45 -7.88
CA ASN A 99 9.90 -27.90 -7.86
C ASN A 99 9.41 -28.62 -9.14
N GLN A 100 8.60 -27.97 -9.97
CA GLN A 100 8.01 -28.58 -11.16
C GLN A 100 7.81 -27.54 -12.26
N SER A 101 7.97 -27.95 -13.52
CA SER A 101 7.66 -27.08 -14.65
C SER A 101 6.15 -26.95 -14.84
N PHE A 102 5.68 -25.77 -15.23
CA PHE A 102 4.27 -25.54 -15.58
C PHE A 102 4.11 -24.32 -16.50
N THR A 103 2.98 -24.29 -17.20
CA THR A 103 2.62 -23.18 -18.09
C THR A 103 1.64 -22.26 -17.39
N ILE A 104 1.89 -20.95 -17.49
CA ILE A 104 0.96 -19.90 -17.11
C ILE A 104 0.35 -19.32 -18.39
N ASP A 105 -0.97 -19.19 -18.42
CA ASP A 105 -1.75 -18.53 -19.46
C ASP A 105 -2.78 -17.64 -18.75
N ALA A 106 -2.45 -16.35 -18.62
CA ALA A 106 -3.16 -15.41 -17.76
C ALA A 106 -3.51 -14.12 -18.49
N GLU A 107 -4.62 -13.50 -18.11
CA GLU A 107 -5.15 -12.30 -18.77
C GLU A 107 -4.27 -11.05 -18.57
N ASN A 108 -3.51 -11.00 -17.48
CA ASN A 108 -2.57 -9.93 -17.17
C ASN A 108 -1.45 -10.40 -16.24
N PHE A 109 -0.46 -9.55 -16.03
CA PHE A 109 0.72 -9.90 -15.24
C PHE A 109 0.42 -10.19 -13.77
N GLN A 110 -0.50 -9.45 -13.15
CA GLN A 110 -0.86 -9.68 -11.75
C GLN A 110 -1.60 -11.02 -11.57
N VAL A 111 -2.47 -11.39 -12.50
CA VAL A 111 -3.11 -12.72 -12.52
C VAL A 111 -2.07 -13.82 -12.70
N ALA A 112 -1.08 -13.61 -13.58
CA ALA A 112 0.03 -14.54 -13.77
C ALA A 112 0.83 -14.76 -12.47
N LEU A 113 1.14 -13.67 -11.74
CA LEU A 113 1.79 -13.75 -10.42
C LEU A 113 0.94 -14.48 -9.39
N ASN A 114 -0.37 -14.24 -9.38
CA ASN A 114 -1.31 -14.91 -8.46
C ASN A 114 -1.38 -16.41 -8.74
N ASP A 115 -1.38 -16.83 -10.00
CA ASP A 115 -1.38 -18.25 -10.36
C ASP A 115 -0.04 -18.91 -10.05
N PHE A 116 1.08 -18.22 -10.30
CA PHE A 116 2.41 -18.65 -9.87
C PHE A 116 2.47 -18.85 -8.34
N ALA A 117 2.00 -17.87 -7.57
CA ALA A 117 1.92 -17.93 -6.11
C ALA A 117 1.11 -19.15 -5.62
N ARG A 118 -0.07 -19.39 -6.20
CA ARG A 118 -0.91 -20.55 -5.89
C ARG A 118 -0.17 -21.86 -6.17
N MET A 119 0.54 -21.95 -7.29
CA MET A 119 1.35 -23.13 -7.63
C MET A 119 2.44 -23.41 -6.59
N LEU A 120 3.12 -22.38 -6.09
CA LEU A 120 4.12 -22.52 -5.03
C LEU A 120 3.53 -23.00 -3.70
N LEU A 121 2.27 -22.62 -3.41
CA LEU A 121 1.57 -23.00 -2.18
C LEU A 121 0.95 -24.40 -2.23
N ARG A 122 0.72 -24.99 -3.42
CA ARG A 122 0.07 -26.32 -3.55
C ARG A 122 0.81 -27.46 -2.84
N ASN A 123 2.12 -27.32 -2.66
CA ASN A 123 2.95 -28.35 -2.00
C ASN A 123 3.07 -28.14 -0.47
N TYR A 124 2.42 -27.12 0.09
CA TYR A 124 2.31 -26.97 1.55
C TYR A 124 1.18 -27.87 2.07
N GLU A 125 1.56 -29.06 2.55
CA GLU A 125 0.63 -30.06 3.12
C GLU A 125 0.22 -29.78 4.59
N GLY A 126 0.66 -28.66 5.19
CA GLY A 126 0.36 -28.27 6.57
C GLY A 126 -0.45 -26.97 6.65
N ASP A 127 -1.06 -26.71 7.82
CA ASP A 127 -1.78 -25.47 8.13
C ASP A 127 -1.04 -24.26 7.55
N LEU A 128 -1.62 -23.65 6.52
CA LEU A 128 -1.09 -22.46 5.87
C LEU A 128 -1.08 -21.33 6.89
N ASN A 129 0.06 -21.15 7.56
CA ASN A 129 0.24 -19.99 8.43
C ASN A 129 0.33 -18.72 7.56
N ILE A 130 -0.06 -17.59 8.15
CA ILE A 130 -0.13 -16.30 7.44
C ILE A 130 1.22 -15.88 6.86
N GLU A 131 2.32 -16.29 7.49
CA GLU A 131 3.68 -16.03 7.03
C GLU A 131 3.98 -16.75 5.70
N ALA A 132 3.58 -18.02 5.57
CA ALA A 132 3.73 -18.78 4.32
C ALA A 132 2.93 -18.14 3.18
N VAL A 133 1.72 -17.64 3.47
CA VAL A 133 0.92 -16.87 2.51
C VAL A 133 1.65 -15.60 2.09
N TYR A 134 2.11 -14.78 3.05
CA TYR A 134 2.83 -13.55 2.75
C TYR A 134 4.14 -13.77 2.00
N ARG A 135 4.87 -14.87 2.25
CA ARG A 135 6.07 -15.26 1.48
C ARG A 135 5.78 -15.57 0.01
N ARG A 136 4.53 -15.83 -0.35
CA ARG A 136 4.11 -16.22 -1.70
C ARG A 136 3.15 -15.25 -2.34
N THR A 137 2.76 -14.16 -1.68
CA THR A 137 2.01 -13.07 -2.29
C THR A 137 2.95 -12.10 -3.00
N PHE A 138 2.68 -11.80 -4.27
CA PHE A 138 3.47 -10.85 -5.06
C PHE A 138 2.56 -9.78 -5.65
N LEU A 139 3.08 -8.57 -5.77
CA LEU A 139 2.41 -7.43 -6.40
C LEU A 139 3.34 -6.84 -7.47
N ALA A 140 2.82 -6.68 -8.70
CA ALA A 140 3.52 -5.98 -9.77
C ALA A 140 3.09 -4.50 -9.80
N VAL A 141 4.06 -3.62 -9.58
CA VAL A 141 3.84 -2.16 -9.57
C VAL A 141 4.51 -1.55 -10.80
N PRO A 142 3.79 -0.82 -11.67
CA PRO A 142 4.40 -0.15 -12.82
C PRO A 142 5.38 0.93 -12.37
N THR A 143 6.54 1.00 -13.02
CA THR A 143 7.53 2.06 -12.78
C THR A 143 7.99 2.68 -14.09
N GLY A 144 8.68 3.81 -14.03
CA GLY A 144 9.29 4.42 -15.22
C GLY A 144 10.42 3.57 -15.84
N LYS A 145 10.95 2.56 -15.13
CA LYS A 145 12.03 1.68 -15.61
C LYS A 145 11.52 0.34 -16.12
N GLY A 146 10.39 -0.13 -15.61
CA GLY A 146 9.79 -1.41 -15.93
C GLY A 146 8.69 -1.71 -14.93
N MET A 147 8.92 -2.68 -14.06
CA MET A 147 8.07 -2.98 -12.92
C MET A 147 8.87 -3.23 -11.65
N LEU A 148 8.23 -2.93 -10.52
CA LEU A 148 8.69 -3.29 -9.18
C LEU A 148 7.86 -4.49 -8.71
N ILE A 149 8.55 -5.55 -8.30
CA ILE A 149 7.95 -6.71 -7.65
C ILE A 149 8.02 -6.50 -6.14
N ALA A 150 6.84 -6.38 -5.54
CA ALA A 150 6.66 -6.16 -4.12
C ALA A 150 6.13 -7.42 -3.44
N ASN A 151 6.52 -7.64 -2.18
CA ASN A 151 6.08 -8.76 -1.37
C ASN A 151 5.75 -8.27 0.06
N PRO A 152 4.59 -8.64 0.64
CA PRO A 152 4.21 -8.21 1.99
C PRO A 152 5.24 -8.50 3.07
N LEU A 153 5.82 -9.71 3.08
CA LEU A 153 6.83 -10.07 4.09
C LEU A 153 8.07 -9.19 3.96
N VAL A 154 8.52 -8.92 2.73
CA VAL A 154 9.68 -8.04 2.48
C VAL A 154 9.40 -6.63 3.00
N ARG A 155 8.23 -6.07 2.71
CA ARG A 155 7.83 -4.73 3.20
C ARG A 155 7.81 -4.65 4.73
N MET A 156 7.39 -5.73 5.38
CA MET A 156 7.31 -5.79 6.83
C MET A 156 8.65 -6.10 7.51
N SER A 157 9.63 -6.64 6.79
CA SER A 157 10.85 -7.18 7.41
C SER A 157 12.16 -6.58 6.88
N SER A 158 12.11 -5.78 5.82
CA SER A 158 13.26 -5.12 5.20
C SER A 158 13.05 -3.60 5.16
N PRO A 159 14.11 -2.79 5.37
CA PRO A 159 14.08 -1.39 5.00
C PRO A 159 13.69 -1.24 3.53
N CYS A 160 12.76 -0.32 3.27
CA CYS A 160 12.27 -0.01 1.93
C CYS A 160 12.37 1.50 1.69
N GLU A 161 12.62 1.91 0.45
CA GLU A 161 12.58 3.33 0.09
C GLU A 161 11.15 3.87 0.27
N GLN A 162 10.99 4.83 1.17
CA GLN A 162 9.70 5.45 1.46
C GLN A 162 9.58 6.79 0.75
N VAL A 163 8.41 7.04 0.17
CA VAL A 163 8.05 8.32 -0.42
C VAL A 163 6.86 8.89 0.34
N THR A 164 6.71 10.22 0.33
CA THR A 164 5.52 10.87 0.90
C THR A 164 4.57 11.28 -0.22
N LYS A 165 3.31 10.88 -0.13
CA LYS A 165 2.24 11.33 -1.01
C LYS A 165 1.08 11.96 -0.22
N ILE A 166 0.41 12.90 -0.87
CA ILE A 166 -0.78 13.57 -0.36
C ILE A 166 -1.96 13.11 -1.20
N TYR A 167 -2.98 12.56 -0.56
CA TYR A 167 -4.22 12.12 -1.19
C TYR A 167 -5.35 13.07 -0.79
N ALA A 168 -5.92 13.77 -1.76
CA ALA A 168 -7.11 14.59 -1.55
C ALA A 168 -8.33 13.71 -1.43
N LEU A 169 -9.07 13.82 -0.33
CA LEU A 169 -10.28 13.02 -0.09
C LEU A 169 -11.57 13.72 -0.53
N ALA A 170 -11.46 14.95 -1.06
CA ALA A 170 -12.62 15.75 -1.46
C ALA A 170 -13.51 15.04 -2.49
N GLU A 171 -12.93 14.21 -3.36
CA GLU A 171 -13.65 13.47 -4.41
C GLU A 171 -14.34 12.19 -3.92
N LEU A 172 -14.04 11.73 -2.70
CA LEU A 172 -14.53 10.45 -2.18
C LEU A 172 -15.80 10.60 -1.32
N ASN A 173 -16.46 11.77 -1.35
CA ASN A 173 -17.57 12.14 -0.46
C ASN A 173 -17.27 11.79 1.02
N VAL A 174 -16.02 11.96 1.45
CA VAL A 174 -15.63 11.67 2.83
C VAL A 174 -16.07 12.82 3.73
N ASP A 175 -17.03 12.56 4.62
CA ASP A 175 -17.55 13.55 5.54
C ASP A 175 -17.28 13.22 7.02
N ASN A 176 -17.06 14.28 7.81
CA ASN A 176 -16.74 14.16 9.24
C ASN A 176 -17.99 14.33 10.12
N THR A 177 -19.16 14.54 9.51
CA THR A 177 -20.45 14.82 10.14
C THR A 177 -21.46 13.82 9.60
N SER A 178 -22.06 13.03 10.48
CA SER A 178 -23.01 11.97 10.13
C SER A 178 -24.22 12.54 9.39
N GLU A 179 -24.49 12.03 8.18
CA GLU A 179 -25.83 11.67 7.69
C GLU A 179 -25.70 10.84 6.38
N GLU A 180 -25.70 9.52 6.58
CA GLU A 180 -26.17 8.42 5.70
C GLU A 180 -25.56 8.11 4.32
N SER A 181 -24.56 8.82 3.78
CA SER A 181 -23.97 8.42 2.47
C SER A 181 -22.44 8.57 2.32
N ALA A 182 -21.74 9.09 3.34
CA ALA A 182 -20.33 9.42 3.26
C ALA A 182 -19.45 8.37 3.98
N LEU A 183 -18.37 7.90 3.32
CA LEU A 183 -17.34 7.09 4.00
C LEU A 183 -16.62 7.99 5.02
N HIS A 184 -16.69 7.67 6.31
CA HIS A 184 -15.98 8.47 7.31
C HIS A 184 -14.47 8.31 7.19
N THR A 185 -13.70 9.36 7.48
CA THR A 185 -12.23 9.32 7.41
C THR A 185 -11.64 8.19 8.26
N SER A 186 -12.17 7.96 9.46
CA SER A 186 -11.73 6.85 10.32
C SER A 186 -11.96 5.49 9.64
N GLN A 187 -13.12 5.29 9.01
CA GLN A 187 -13.44 4.08 8.26
C GLN A 187 -12.48 3.90 7.07
N LEU A 188 -12.16 4.96 6.34
CA LEU A 188 -11.17 4.91 5.26
C LEU A 188 -9.79 4.50 5.79
N THR A 189 -9.33 5.10 6.90
CA THR A 189 -8.03 4.74 7.48
C THR A 189 -7.98 3.31 7.98
N GLU A 190 -9.06 2.79 8.58
CA GLU A 190 -9.13 1.40 9.01
C GLU A 190 -9.25 0.42 7.83
N LEU A 191 -9.94 0.83 6.76
CA LEU A 191 -9.99 0.07 5.52
C LEU A 191 -8.59 -0.07 4.90
N LEU A 192 -7.85 1.03 4.77
CA LEU A 192 -6.48 1.02 4.27
C LEU A 192 -5.58 0.13 5.14
N LYS A 193 -5.67 0.25 6.47
CA LYS A 193 -4.86 -0.53 7.41
C LYS A 193 -5.16 -2.03 7.38
N SER A 194 -6.42 -2.40 7.15
CA SER A 194 -6.85 -3.81 7.10
C SER A 194 -6.55 -4.48 5.76
N HIS A 195 -6.52 -3.73 4.66
CA HIS A 195 -6.29 -4.28 3.32
C HIS A 195 -4.82 -4.34 2.91
N ILE A 196 -3.98 -3.42 3.44
CA ILE A 196 -2.59 -3.29 2.99
C ILE A 196 -1.65 -3.81 4.09
N PRO A 197 -1.00 -4.96 3.89
CA PRO A 197 -0.16 -5.61 4.89
C PRO A 197 1.19 -4.91 5.03
N VAL A 198 1.27 -3.97 5.99
CA VAL A 198 2.49 -3.29 6.44
C VAL A 198 2.39 -2.95 7.93
N TYR A 199 3.53 -2.65 8.55
CA TYR A 199 3.53 -2.04 9.87
C TYR A 199 3.09 -0.57 9.77
N TRP A 200 1.89 -0.28 10.26
CA TRP A 200 1.33 1.06 10.27
C TRP A 200 1.70 1.79 11.57
N ARG A 201 2.24 3.00 11.41
CA ARG A 201 2.32 4.00 12.47
C ARG A 201 1.24 5.05 12.27
N THR A 202 0.45 5.27 13.32
CA THR A 202 -0.51 6.37 13.35
C THR A 202 0.15 7.56 14.04
N ILE A 203 0.40 8.65 13.32
CA ILE A 203 0.97 9.89 13.89
C ILE A 203 -0.16 10.92 13.99
N GLY A 204 -0.49 11.33 15.22
CA GLY A 204 -1.35 12.51 15.47
C GLY A 204 -2.82 12.25 15.85
N PHE A 205 -3.22 11.03 16.21
CA PHE A 205 -4.55 10.80 16.82
C PHE A 205 -4.46 10.87 18.34
N SER A 206 -4.57 12.07 18.91
CA SER A 206 -4.85 12.23 20.34
C SER A 206 -6.35 12.03 20.58
N GLY A 207 -6.78 10.78 20.78
CA GLY A 207 -8.10 10.51 21.36
C GLY A 207 -8.86 9.35 20.74
N GLN A 208 -9.19 8.40 21.62
CA GLN A 208 -10.24 7.39 21.53
C GLN A 208 -10.07 6.29 20.48
N SER A 209 -9.68 5.13 20.99
CA SER A 209 -9.87 3.83 20.37
C SER A 209 -11.34 3.67 19.94
N THR A 210 -11.61 3.80 18.64
CA THR A 210 -12.83 3.25 18.07
C THR A 210 -12.68 1.74 18.02
N HIS A 211 -13.72 1.04 18.47
CA HIS A 211 -13.80 -0.41 18.59
C HIS A 211 -13.17 -1.13 17.38
N PRO A 212 -12.32 -2.15 17.61
CA PRO A 212 -11.81 -2.96 16.50
C PRO A 212 -12.99 -3.63 15.82
N LEU A 213 -13.20 -3.33 14.53
CA LEU A 213 -13.95 -4.20 13.65
C LEU A 213 -13.25 -5.56 13.71
N GLU A 214 -13.96 -6.60 14.15
CA GLU A 214 -13.47 -7.97 14.16
C GLU A 214 -13.09 -8.35 12.72
N HIS A 215 -11.80 -8.25 12.39
CA HIS A 215 -11.27 -8.69 11.10
C HIS A 215 -10.11 -9.66 11.30
N THR A 216 -10.11 -10.66 10.42
CA THR A 216 -9.28 -11.86 10.39
C THR A 216 -7.80 -11.59 10.04
N PHE A 217 -7.41 -10.33 9.84
CA PHE A 217 -6.04 -9.92 9.57
C PHE A 217 -5.56 -9.06 10.74
N MET A 218 -4.54 -9.55 11.45
CA MET A 218 -3.94 -8.81 12.56
C MET A 218 -3.33 -7.52 12.03
N THR A 219 -4.01 -6.41 12.26
CA THR A 219 -3.40 -5.08 12.24
C THR A 219 -2.35 -5.06 13.35
N HIS A 220 -1.08 -5.31 12.99
CA HIS A 220 0.03 -5.12 13.92
C HIS A 220 0.27 -3.61 14.09
N GLN A 221 -0.60 -2.95 14.86
CA GLN A 221 -0.32 -1.62 15.37
C GLN A 221 0.87 -1.75 16.32
N LEU A 222 2.00 -1.14 15.94
CA LEU A 222 3.18 -1.11 16.79
C LEU A 222 2.87 -0.30 18.05
N ASN A 223 3.23 -0.82 19.22
CA ASN A 223 3.22 0.00 20.42
C ASN A 223 4.30 1.11 20.34
N GLU A 224 4.24 2.13 21.19
CA GLU A 224 5.16 3.28 21.12
C GLU A 224 6.65 2.87 21.17
N SER A 225 7.01 1.86 21.97
CA SER A 225 8.39 1.37 22.07
C SER A 225 8.86 0.58 20.85
N GLU A 226 7.98 -0.17 20.18
CA GLU A 226 8.29 -0.87 18.92
C GLU A 226 8.33 0.12 17.75
N SER A 227 7.52 1.17 17.81
CA SER A 227 7.44 2.23 16.80
C SER A 227 8.77 2.96 16.60
N GLU A 228 9.52 3.26 17.67
CA GLU A 228 10.84 3.91 17.57
C GLU A 228 11.90 2.98 16.94
N ALA A 229 11.89 1.69 17.30
CA ALA A 229 12.83 0.71 16.75
C ALA A 229 12.56 0.44 15.26
N PHE A 230 11.29 0.28 14.87
CA PHE A 230 10.91 0.05 13.46
C PHE A 230 11.02 1.31 12.59
N GLU A 231 10.86 2.51 13.17
CA GLU A 231 11.14 3.77 12.49
C GLU A 231 12.64 3.96 12.22
N ALA A 232 13.49 3.67 13.22
CA ALA A 232 14.94 3.69 13.04
C ALA A 232 15.39 2.72 11.94
N LEU A 233 14.63 1.65 11.71
CA LEU A 233 14.87 0.66 10.65
C LEU A 233 14.18 1.01 9.32
N HIS A 234 13.42 2.11 9.23
CA HIS A 234 12.65 2.49 8.03
C HIS A 234 11.68 1.42 7.52
N ILE A 235 11.08 0.65 8.44
CA ILE A 235 10.16 -0.45 8.12
C ILE A 235 8.69 -0.01 8.23
N ALA A 236 8.37 0.86 9.20
CA ALA A 236 6.99 1.30 9.42
C ALA A 236 6.54 2.36 8.40
N SER A 237 5.35 2.18 7.83
CA SER A 237 4.66 3.20 7.02
C SER A 237 3.86 4.11 7.94
N SER A 238 3.78 5.41 7.65
CA SER A 238 3.00 6.35 8.45
C SER A 238 1.79 6.90 7.70
N ILE A 239 0.68 7.01 8.40
CA ILE A 239 -0.54 7.66 7.92
C ILE A 239 -0.92 8.81 8.86
N THR A 240 -1.13 9.99 8.28
CA THR A 240 -1.59 11.19 8.99
C THR A 240 -2.75 11.80 8.23
N TYR A 241 -3.83 12.11 8.95
CA TYR A 241 -4.97 12.81 8.39
C TYR A 241 -4.93 14.29 8.79
N LEU A 242 -5.13 15.16 7.81
CA LEU A 242 -5.28 16.60 8.03
C LEU A 242 -6.73 17.01 7.74
N GLN A 243 -7.45 17.43 8.78
CA GLN A 243 -8.87 17.80 8.71
C GLN A 243 -9.15 18.94 7.71
N VAL A 244 -8.24 19.90 7.62
CA VAL A 244 -8.32 21.01 6.66
C VAL A 244 -6.95 21.06 5.98
N PRO A 245 -6.80 20.64 4.71
CA PRO A 245 -7.82 20.54 3.65
C PRO A 245 -8.41 19.13 3.34
N LYS A 246 -8.81 18.32 4.34
CA LYS A 246 -9.31 16.93 4.16
C LYS A 246 -8.38 16.07 3.29
N VAL A 247 -7.13 15.89 3.74
CA VAL A 247 -6.12 15.09 3.02
C VAL A 247 -5.53 13.98 3.88
N LEU A 248 -5.14 12.88 3.25
CA LEU A 248 -4.24 11.88 3.86
C LEU A 248 -2.82 12.15 3.39
N VAL A 249 -1.92 12.34 4.35
CA VAL A 249 -0.47 12.37 4.13
C VAL A 249 0.07 11.00 4.52
N ILE A 250 0.60 10.27 3.54
CA ILE A 250 1.10 8.91 3.74
C ILE A 250 2.58 8.90 3.35
N LYS A 251 3.41 8.35 4.24
CA LYS A 251 4.81 8.04 3.96
C LYS A 251 4.96 6.52 3.95
N ALA A 252 5.20 5.94 2.79
CA ALA A 252 5.24 4.49 2.62
C ALA A 252 6.07 4.07 1.39
N PRO A 253 6.37 2.77 1.24
CA PRO A 253 6.95 2.24 0.01
C PRO A 253 6.08 2.47 -1.23
N ARG A 254 6.69 2.40 -2.42
CA ARG A 254 6.00 2.61 -3.70
C ARG A 254 4.84 1.63 -3.90
N SER A 255 4.99 0.38 -3.45
CA SER A 255 3.93 -0.63 -3.52
C SER A 255 2.70 -0.30 -2.69
N VAL A 256 2.89 0.19 -1.46
CA VAL A 256 1.80 0.64 -0.60
C VAL A 256 1.02 1.78 -1.27
N HIS A 257 1.72 2.75 -1.85
CA HIS A 257 1.07 3.83 -2.58
C HIS A 257 0.26 3.35 -3.79
N TYR A 258 0.72 2.30 -4.47
CA TYR A 258 0.00 1.69 -5.58
C TYR A 258 -1.29 1.04 -5.09
N GLU A 259 -1.24 0.22 -4.03
CA GLU A 259 -2.42 -0.41 -3.43
C GLU A 259 -3.42 0.62 -2.88
N ILE A 260 -2.94 1.70 -2.26
CA ILE A 260 -3.80 2.82 -1.83
C ILE A 260 -4.53 3.40 -3.04
N THR A 261 -3.82 3.72 -4.12
CA THR A 261 -4.44 4.30 -5.32
C THR A 261 -5.50 3.36 -5.90
N GLN A 262 -5.20 2.06 -6.01
CA GLN A 262 -6.18 1.07 -6.48
C GLN A 262 -7.43 1.03 -5.60
N LEU A 263 -7.25 0.97 -4.27
CA LEU A 263 -8.38 0.92 -3.35
C LEU A 263 -9.22 2.20 -3.40
N LEU A 264 -8.59 3.38 -3.52
CA LEU A 264 -9.31 4.64 -3.66
C LEU A 264 -10.09 4.71 -4.99
N GLU A 265 -9.54 4.18 -6.08
CA GLU A 265 -10.24 4.06 -7.37
C GLU A 265 -11.45 3.11 -7.26
N GLU A 266 -11.29 1.95 -6.61
CA GLU A 266 -12.39 1.01 -6.36
C GLU A 266 -13.51 1.63 -5.53
N ILE A 267 -13.16 2.36 -4.47
CA ILE A 267 -14.12 3.10 -3.65
C ILE A 267 -14.86 4.12 -4.51
N LYS A 268 -14.14 4.93 -5.29
CA LYS A 268 -14.73 5.95 -6.17
C LYS A 268 -15.73 5.31 -7.15
N GLU A 269 -15.33 4.25 -7.85
CA GLU A 269 -16.22 3.54 -8.76
C GLU A 269 -17.46 2.96 -8.07
N SER A 270 -17.30 2.42 -6.85
CA SER A 270 -18.42 1.87 -6.09
C SER A 270 -19.44 2.94 -5.69
N THR A 271 -18.97 4.13 -5.30
CA THR A 271 -19.83 5.28 -4.96
C THR A 271 -20.52 5.90 -6.17
N GLU A 272 -19.89 5.86 -7.35
CA GLU A 272 -20.50 6.34 -8.60
C GLU A 272 -21.56 5.37 -9.15
N LYS A 273 -21.36 4.05 -8.99
CA LYS A 273 -22.26 3.00 -9.49
C LYS A 273 -23.47 2.74 -8.56
N ASN A 274 -23.35 3.02 -7.27
CA ASN A 274 -24.44 2.93 -6.30
C ASN A 274 -24.43 4.14 -5.34
N PRO A 275 -25.11 5.25 -5.67
CA PRO A 275 -25.19 6.42 -4.80
C PRO A 275 -25.98 6.16 -3.49
N SER A 276 -26.54 4.97 -3.32
CA SER A 276 -27.28 4.54 -2.14
C SER A 276 -27.06 3.04 -1.88
N ALA A 277 -25.88 2.65 -1.40
CA ALA A 277 -25.70 1.44 -0.57
C ALA A 277 -24.27 1.35 0.00
N PRO A 278 -24.14 1.23 1.34
CA PRO A 278 -23.19 0.31 1.91
C PRO A 278 -23.96 -0.76 2.70
N GLU A 279 -24.75 -1.60 2.03
CA GLU A 279 -25.19 -2.87 2.62
C GLU A 279 -24.08 -3.92 2.43
N LEU A 280 -23.03 -3.83 3.24
CA LEU A 280 -22.09 -4.96 3.41
C LEU A 280 -21.88 -5.37 4.87
N LEU A 281 -22.65 -4.83 5.82
CA LEU A 281 -22.53 -5.21 7.24
C LEU A 281 -23.90 -5.18 7.94
N GLY A 282 -24.62 -6.31 7.99
CA GLY A 282 -25.89 -6.38 8.72
C GLY A 282 -26.71 -7.65 8.57
N GLY A 283 -26.10 -8.84 8.56
CA GLY A 283 -26.82 -10.10 8.44
C GLY A 283 -26.98 -10.85 9.77
N HIS A 284 -27.76 -10.36 10.72
CA HIS A 284 -28.27 -11.16 11.85
C HIS A 284 -29.73 -10.79 12.17
N GLY A 285 -30.65 -11.74 11.97
CA GLY A 285 -32.03 -11.61 12.44
C GLY A 285 -33.00 -12.58 11.79
N GLY A 286 -33.06 -13.82 12.27
CA GLY A 286 -34.09 -14.77 11.83
C GLY A 286 -33.99 -16.14 12.48
N SER A 287 -34.17 -16.22 13.80
CA SER A 287 -34.40 -17.49 14.49
C SER A 287 -35.89 -17.85 14.39
N PRO A 288 -36.30 -19.00 13.83
CA PRO A 288 -37.69 -19.43 13.91
C PRO A 288 -37.97 -20.07 15.28
N ARG A 289 -39.18 -19.81 15.78
CA ARG A 289 -39.83 -20.64 16.81
C ARG A 289 -40.41 -21.89 16.19
#